data_AF-A0A350XQK9-F1
#
_entry.id   AF-A0A350XQK9-F1
#
_cell.length_a   1.000
_cell.length_b   1.000
_cell.length_c   1.000
_cell.angle_alpha   90.00
_cell.angle_beta   90.00
_cell.angle_gamma   90.00
#
_symmetry.space_group_name_H-M   'P 1'
#
loop_
_entity.id
_entity.type
_entity.pdbx_description
1 polymer ?
#
loop_
_entity_poly.entity_id
_entity_poly.type
_entity_poly.pdbx_seq_one_letter_code
_entity_poly.pdbx_strand_id
1 'polypeptide(L)'
;MRAEATSVEFRLRSAQGHLEGVIRMVEEDRYCIEVLHQLAAVDGAIQRARREILESHLRGCVPEAMAEGRIDQAVDELVGAALGVTGRHHGPGEVHHCRHHTDSGSENRA
;
A
#
# COMPACT_ATOMS: atom_id res chain seq x y z
N MET A 1 -16.62 6.46 -8.87
CA MET A 1 -15.49 5.93 -9.65
C MET A 1 -15.98 4.91 -10.67
N ARG A 2 -15.80 5.19 -11.96
CA ARG A 2 -15.75 4.18 -13.03
C ARG A 2 -14.41 4.35 -13.72
N ALA A 3 -13.31 4.00 -13.04
CA ALA A 3 -12.12 3.60 -13.79
C ALA A 3 -12.59 2.55 -14.80
N GLU A 4 -12.02 2.46 -16.00
CA GLU A 4 -12.34 1.37 -16.93
C GLU A 4 -12.20 0.03 -16.19
N ALA A 5 -13.31 -0.48 -15.64
CA ALA A 5 -13.29 -1.52 -14.61
C ALA A 5 -12.56 -2.76 -15.15
N THR A 6 -12.66 -2.94 -16.46
CA THR A 6 -12.05 -3.97 -17.27
C THR A 6 -10.52 -4.00 -17.20
N SER A 7 -9.81 -2.86 -17.22
CA SER A 7 -8.34 -2.85 -17.37
C SER A 7 -7.63 -3.22 -16.06
N VAL A 8 -8.01 -2.57 -14.95
CA VAL A 8 -7.42 -2.85 -13.64
C VAL A 8 -7.82 -4.25 -13.16
N GLU A 9 -9.08 -4.64 -13.33
CA GLU A 9 -9.55 -6.00 -13.01
C GLU A 9 -8.76 -7.05 -13.78
N PHE A 10 -8.55 -6.86 -15.09
CA PHE A 10 -7.76 -7.77 -15.92
C PHE A 10 -6.33 -7.93 -15.41
N ARG A 11 -5.68 -6.84 -14.99
CA ARG A 11 -4.33 -6.90 -14.41
C ARG A 11 -4.30 -7.64 -13.09
N LEU A 12 -5.28 -7.42 -12.23
CA LEU A 12 -5.39 -8.11 -10.95
C LEU A 12 -5.62 -9.62 -11.15
N ARG A 13 -6.46 -10.00 -12.12
CA ARG A 13 -6.64 -11.42 -12.51
C ARG A 13 -5.34 -12.03 -13.04
N SER A 14 -4.56 -11.30 -13.83
CA SER A 14 -3.24 -11.76 -14.28
C SER A 14 -2.26 -11.93 -13.12
N ALA A 15 -2.22 -10.99 -12.17
CA ALA A 15 -1.40 -11.10 -10.97
C ALA A 15 -1.82 -12.28 -10.09
N GLN A 16 -3.11 -12.56 -9.99
CA GLN A 16 -3.65 -13.75 -9.31
C GLN A 16 -3.10 -15.04 -9.95
N GLY A 17 -3.17 -15.19 -11.27
CA GLY A 17 -2.65 -16.37 -11.96
C GLY A 17 -1.14 -16.55 -11.79
N HIS A 18 -0.37 -15.46 -11.77
CA HIS A 18 1.06 -15.52 -11.45
C HIS A 18 1.31 -15.98 -10.01
N LEU A 19 0.53 -15.48 -9.05
CA LEU A 19 0.65 -15.88 -7.64
C LEU A 19 0.30 -17.35 -7.44
N GLU A 20 -0.74 -17.86 -8.10
CA GLU A 20 -1.07 -19.29 -8.12
C GLU A 20 0.10 -20.13 -8.66
N GLY A 21 0.80 -19.64 -9.69
CA GLY A 21 2.04 -20.23 -10.19
C GLY A 21 3.16 -20.27 -9.15
N VAL A 22 3.37 -19.18 -8.42
CA VAL A 22 4.36 -19.09 -7.33
C VAL A 22 4.05 -20.09 -6.22
N ILE A 23 2.78 -20.21 -5.81
CA ILE A 23 2.35 -21.16 -4.77
C ILE A 23 2.72 -22.59 -5.20
N ARG A 24 2.39 -22.96 -6.45
CA ARG A 24 2.75 -24.28 -6.98
C ARG A 24 4.26 -24.51 -7.02
N MET A 25 5.07 -23.50 -7.36
CA MET A 25 6.53 -23.63 -7.31
C MET A 25 7.04 -23.92 -5.89
N VAL A 26 6.41 -23.36 -4.86
CA VAL A 26 6.74 -23.65 -3.46
C VAL A 26 6.33 -25.07 -3.09
N GLU A 27 5.13 -25.51 -3.50
CA GLU A 27 4.66 -26.88 -3.27
C GLU A 27 5.53 -27.93 -3.98
N GLU A 28 6.09 -27.59 -5.14
CA GLU A 28 7.03 -28.41 -5.91
C GLU A 28 8.49 -28.33 -5.41
N ASP A 29 8.76 -27.65 -4.28
CA ASP A 29 10.10 -27.42 -3.71
C ASP A 29 11.13 -26.87 -4.71
N ARG A 30 10.69 -25.91 -5.54
CA ARG A 30 11.52 -25.27 -6.56
C ARG A 30 12.63 -24.41 -5.93
N TYR A 31 13.71 -24.23 -6.70
CA TYR A 31 14.86 -23.44 -6.24
C TYR A 31 14.45 -22.03 -5.81
N CYS A 32 14.81 -21.65 -4.58
CA CYS A 32 14.35 -20.43 -3.92
C CYS A 32 14.57 -19.15 -4.76
N ILE A 33 15.67 -19.07 -5.51
CA ILE A 33 15.95 -17.89 -6.35
C ILE A 33 14.96 -17.77 -7.51
N GLU A 34 14.50 -18.89 -8.09
CA GLU A 34 13.46 -18.87 -9.12
C GLU A 34 12.12 -18.39 -8.54
N VAL A 35 11.76 -18.89 -7.35
CA VAL A 35 10.56 -18.47 -6.62
C VAL A 35 10.60 -16.97 -6.33
N LEU A 36 11.74 -16.46 -5.85
CA LEU A 36 11.93 -15.03 -5.58
C LEU A 36 11.80 -14.16 -6.85
N HIS A 37 12.33 -14.60 -7.98
CA HIS A 37 12.15 -13.90 -9.25
C HIS A 37 10.68 -13.84 -9.67
N GLN A 38 9.93 -14.94 -9.52
CA GLN A 38 8.50 -14.95 -9.85
C GLN A 38 7.70 -14.09 -8.89
N LEU A 39 8.03 -14.09 -7.60
CA LEU A 39 7.39 -13.22 -6.61
C LEU A 39 7.62 -11.74 -6.95
N ALA A 40 8.84 -11.36 -7.34
CA ALA A 40 9.13 -10.00 -7.80
C ALA A 40 8.32 -9.60 -9.05
N ALA A 41 8.03 -10.55 -9.94
CA ALA A 41 7.15 -10.31 -11.09
C ALA A 41 5.69 -10.06 -10.67
N VAL A 42 5.19 -10.80 -9.67
CA VAL A 42 3.86 -10.57 -9.05
C VAL A 42 3.79 -9.17 -8.45
N ASP A 43 4.80 -8.78 -7.65
CA ASP A 43 4.88 -7.44 -7.08
C ASP A 43 4.83 -6.36 -8.17
N GLY A 44 5.61 -6.52 -9.24
CA GLY A 44 5.58 -5.60 -10.39
C GLY A 44 4.19 -5.45 -11.03
N ALA A 45 3.43 -6.54 -11.14
CA ALA A 45 2.06 -6.52 -11.66
C ALA A 45 1.11 -5.76 -10.73
N ILE A 46 1.19 -6.00 -9.41
CA ILE A 46 0.39 -5.30 -8.39
C ILE A 46 0.71 -3.80 -8.38
N GLN A 47 1.99 -3.42 -8.46
CA GLN A 47 2.40 -2.01 -8.50
C GLN A 47 1.88 -1.28 -9.73
N ARG A 48 1.79 -1.96 -10.89
CA ARG A 48 1.13 -1.40 -12.08
C ARG A 48 -0.35 -1.14 -11.84
N ALA A 49 -1.08 -2.11 -11.30
CA ALA A 49 -2.51 -1.95 -11.01
C ALA A 49 -2.74 -0.81 -10.00
N ARG A 50 -1.92 -0.74 -8.94
CA ARG A 50 -1.95 0.35 -7.95
C ARG A 50 -1.78 1.72 -8.60
N ARG A 51 -0.79 1.89 -9.49
CA ARG A 51 -0.56 3.15 -10.19
C ARG A 51 -1.74 3.57 -11.04
N GLU A 52 -2.36 2.64 -11.77
CA GLU A 52 -3.52 2.95 -12.60
C GLU A 52 -4.74 3.39 -11.77
N ILE A 53 -4.98 2.75 -10.62
CA ILE A 53 -6.02 3.17 -9.67
C ILE A 53 -5.72 4.59 -9.16
N LEU A 54 -4.47 4.85 -8.77
CA LEU A 54 -4.04 6.14 -8.26
C LEU A 54 -4.21 7.26 -9.29
N GLU A 55 -3.76 7.02 -10.53
CA GLU A 55 -3.91 7.95 -11.64
C GLU A 55 -5.38 8.24 -11.96
N SER A 56 -6.23 7.22 -11.91
CA SER A 56 -7.67 7.38 -12.08
C SER A 56 -8.28 8.23 -10.97
N HIS A 57 -7.87 8.04 -9.70
CA HIS A 57 -8.35 8.82 -8.57
C HIS A 57 -7.92 10.30 -8.70
N LEU A 58 -6.65 10.54 -9.01
CA LEU A 58 -6.10 11.87 -9.24
C LEU A 58 -6.84 12.64 -10.35
N ARG A 59 -7.25 11.95 -11.42
CA ARG A 59 -7.96 12.60 -12.53
C ARG A 59 -9.45 12.81 -12.29
N GLY A 60 -10.07 12.02 -11.41
CA GLY A 60 -11.51 12.07 -11.15
C GLY A 60 -11.88 12.82 -9.88
N CYS A 61 -11.39 12.36 -8.74
CA CYS A 61 -11.83 12.83 -7.42
C CYS A 61 -11.18 14.16 -7.01
N VAL A 62 -9.95 14.42 -7.44
CA VAL A 62 -9.24 15.66 -7.08
C VAL A 62 -9.89 16.91 -7.70
N PRO A 63 -10.25 16.94 -9.00
CA PRO A 63 -10.97 18.07 -9.58
C PRO A 63 -12.32 18.35 -8.89
N GLU A 64 -13.06 17.30 -8.53
CA GLU A 64 -14.32 17.42 -7.77
C GLU A 64 -14.07 18.03 -6.38
N ALA A 65 -13.07 17.53 -5.65
CA ALA A 65 -12.70 18.06 -4.35
C ALA A 65 -12.22 19.52 -4.41
N MET A 66 -11.53 19.93 -5.48
CA MET A 66 -11.17 21.33 -5.71
C MET A 66 -12.41 22.22 -5.89
N ALA A 67 -13.38 21.78 -6.69
CA ALA A 67 -14.62 22.52 -6.93
C ALA A 67 -15.45 22.69 -5.65
N GLU A 68 -15.37 21.73 -4.73
CA GLU A 68 -16.11 21.72 -3.47
C GLU A 68 -15.32 22.32 -2.28
N GLY A 69 -14.08 22.80 -2.51
CA GLY A 69 -13.24 23.36 -1.46
C GLY A 69 -12.74 22.33 -0.42
N ARG A 70 -12.71 21.05 -0.78
CA ARG A 70 -12.30 19.91 0.07
C ARG A 70 -10.92 19.34 -0.29
N ILE A 71 -10.06 20.15 -0.90
CA ILE A 71 -8.78 19.69 -1.46
C ILE A 71 -7.84 19.11 -0.40
N ASP A 72 -7.75 19.74 0.78
CA ASP A 72 -6.86 19.29 1.85
C ASP A 72 -7.25 17.89 2.35
N GLN A 73 -8.55 17.66 2.54
CA GLN A 73 -9.06 16.34 2.93
C GLN A 73 -8.77 15.26 1.88
N ALA A 74 -8.97 15.58 0.60
CA ALA A 74 -8.69 14.65 -0.49
C ALA A 74 -7.20 14.33 -0.62
N VAL A 75 -6.32 15.31 -0.37
CA VAL A 75 -4.87 15.11 -0.36
C VAL A 75 -4.45 14.23 0.82
N ASP A 76 -4.98 14.46 2.02
CA ASP A 76 -4.66 13.65 3.20
C ASP A 76 -5.06 12.18 3.01
N GLU A 77 -6.25 11.94 2.47
CA GLU A 77 -6.73 10.59 2.14
C GLU A 77 -5.81 9.90 1.12
N LEU A 78 -5.43 10.63 0.07
CA LEU A 78 -4.57 10.13 -0.99
C LEU A 78 -3.17 9.78 -0.48
N VAL A 79 -2.55 10.65 0.31
CA VAL A 79 -1.22 10.43 0.89
C VAL A 79 -1.26 9.22 1.82
N GLY A 80 -2.31 9.11 2.64
CA GLY A 80 -2.58 7.95 3.49
C GLY A 80 -2.59 6.64 2.70
N ALA A 81 -3.40 6.59 1.64
CA ALA A 81 -3.56 5.39 0.82
C ALA A 81 -2.33 5.06 -0.05
N ALA A 82 -1.64 6.07 -0.60
CA ALA A 82 -0.56 5.87 -1.55
C ALA A 82 0.79 5.51 -0.90
N LEU A 83 1.10 6.10 0.26
CA LEU A 83 2.38 5.90 0.94
C LEU A 83 2.34 4.85 2.05
N GLY A 84 1.17 4.26 2.33
CA GLY A 84 1.02 3.25 3.37
C GLY A 84 1.36 3.79 4.76
N VAL A 85 1.27 5.11 4.96
CA VAL A 85 1.42 5.78 6.27
C VAL A 85 0.21 5.56 7.18
N THR A 86 -0.70 4.66 6.81
CA THR A 86 -1.71 4.05 7.68
C THR A 86 -1.09 3.13 8.76
N GLY A 87 0.08 3.49 9.27
CA GLY A 87 0.57 3.03 10.56
C GLY A 87 0.05 3.97 11.65
N ARG A 88 -1.13 3.65 12.21
CA ARG A 88 -1.77 4.30 13.38
C ARG A 88 -2.45 5.66 13.13
N HIS A 89 -3.52 5.69 12.35
CA HIS A 89 -4.53 6.73 12.55
C HIS A 89 -5.34 6.38 13.81
N HIS A 90 -4.98 6.98 14.95
CA HIS A 90 -5.99 7.40 15.90
C HIS A 90 -6.86 8.46 15.20
N GLY A 91 -8.16 8.47 15.47
CA GLY A 91 -9.10 9.41 14.84
C GLY A 91 -8.74 10.88 15.07
N PRO A 92 -9.50 11.83 14.50
CA PRO A 92 -9.24 13.25 14.66
C PRO A 92 -9.39 13.63 16.15
N GLY A 93 -8.27 13.70 16.90
CA GLY A 93 -8.27 14.16 18.29
C GLY A 93 -7.28 13.54 19.27
N GLU A 94 -6.53 12.46 18.96
CA GLU A 94 -5.65 11.83 19.95
C GLU A 94 -4.16 11.98 19.62
N VAL A 95 -3.53 12.95 20.30
CA VAL A 95 -2.08 13.15 20.31
C VAL A 95 -1.48 12.22 21.37
N HIS A 96 -1.04 11.03 20.96
CA HIS A 96 -0.32 10.14 21.87
C HIS A 96 1.09 10.67 22.11
N HIS A 97 1.33 11.22 23.29
CA HIS A 97 2.67 11.55 23.77
C HIS A 97 3.51 10.27 23.81
N CYS A 98 4.49 10.18 22.92
CA CYS A 98 5.48 9.11 22.93
C CYS A 98 6.32 9.23 24.20
N ARG A 99 6.06 8.40 25.22
CA ARG A 99 7.00 8.19 26.32
C ARG A 99 8.19 7.41 25.75
N HIS A 100 9.27 8.13 25.49
CA HIS A 100 10.59 7.55 25.31
C HIS A 100 10.97 6.74 26.56
N HIS A 101 10.84 5.41 26.49
CA HIS A 101 11.68 4.54 27.31
C HIS A 101 13.03 4.44 26.61
N THR A 102 13.93 5.34 26.98
CA THR A 102 15.36 5.13 26.77
C THR A 102 15.84 4.22 27.89
N ASP A 103 16.35 3.06 27.47
CA ASP A 103 17.23 2.22 28.27
C ASP A 103 18.37 3.09 28.79
N SER A 104 18.48 3.24 30.10
CA SER A 104 19.67 3.76 30.77
C SER A 104 20.05 2.74 31.84
N GLY A 105 20.97 1.86 31.45
CA GLY A 105 21.79 1.16 32.41
C GLY A 105 22.63 2.14 33.23
N SER A 106 23.05 1.64 34.39
CA SER A 106 24.00 2.20 35.37
C SER A 106 23.58 3.48 36.09
N GLU A 107 23.35 3.39 37.40
CA GLU A 107 24.31 3.89 38.39
C GLU A 107 23.92 3.47 39.83
N ASN A 108 24.79 2.65 40.40
CA ASN A 108 25.15 2.53 41.81
C ASN A 108 24.71 3.68 42.74
N ARG A 109 24.03 3.38 43.86
CA ARG A 109 24.41 3.82 45.22
C ARG A 109 23.40 3.39 46.31
N ALA A 110 24.01 2.87 47.38
CA ALA A 110 23.57 2.84 48.79
C ALA A 110 22.43 1.90 49.19
#